data_AF-A0A2J5PCY8-F1
#
_entry.id   AF-A0A2J5PCY8-F1
#
_cell.length_a   1.000
_cell.length_b   1.000
_cell.length_c   1.000
_cell.angle_alpha   90.00
_cell.angle_beta   90.00
_cell.angle_gamma   90.00
#
_symmetry.space_group_name_H-M   'P 1'
#
loop_
_entity.id
_entity.type
_entity.pdbx_description
1 polymer ?
#
loop_
_entity_poly.entity_id
_entity_poly.type
_entity_poly.pdbx_seq_one_letter_code
_entity_poly.pdbx_strand_id
1 'polypeptide(L)'
;EHGLVKAVSPVTRVRIRNVNTNTFVDADVQTPDGKVIYEGDTQIDGVPGHAAPVALTFLNAAGAKSGQLFPTGNRMEVFDNVRVTCIDMAMPMVVIPAQSLGKTGYESASELDRDTALLKSLESIRRQAGKAMGFGDVSNMVIPKPVLISPALSGGTINVRYFMPHNCHKSLAITGAIGLASACVIPGTIANELTKLSGDGVITVEHPSGGIDVDLSHTAERPEDIRASVIRTARKILSGTVYIPE
;
A
#
# COMPACT_ATOMS: atom_id res chain seq x y z
N GLU A 1 0.41 -24.27 -10.17
CA GLU A 1 -0.71 -25.06 -10.74
C GLU A 1 -0.64 -25.22 -12.26
N HIS A 2 -0.48 -24.15 -13.05
CA HIS A 2 -0.44 -24.23 -14.52
C HIS A 2 0.93 -24.56 -15.16
N GLY A 3 1.88 -25.12 -14.39
CA GLY A 3 3.19 -25.53 -14.92
C GLY A 3 4.17 -24.43 -15.33
N LEU A 4 3.85 -23.14 -15.10
CA LEU A 4 4.74 -22.01 -15.45
C LEU A 4 6.03 -21.96 -14.62
N VAL A 5 6.00 -22.51 -13.41
CA VAL A 5 7.15 -22.60 -12.50
C VAL A 5 7.15 -24.00 -11.91
N LYS A 6 8.34 -24.63 -11.87
CA LYS A 6 8.53 -25.93 -11.23
C LYS A 6 8.42 -25.76 -9.70
N ALA A 7 7.49 -26.51 -9.09
CA ALA A 7 7.32 -26.48 -7.64
C ALA A 7 8.48 -27.18 -6.92
N VAL A 8 8.83 -26.66 -5.74
CA VAL A 8 9.80 -27.24 -4.79
C VAL A 8 9.15 -27.36 -3.42
N SER A 9 9.55 -28.37 -2.63
CA SER A 9 8.98 -28.62 -1.29
C SER A 9 9.88 -28.03 -0.20
N PRO A 10 9.33 -27.52 0.92
CA PRO A 10 7.89 -27.34 1.20
C PRO A 10 7.33 -26.00 0.71
N VAL A 11 8.17 -25.09 0.22
CA VAL A 11 7.78 -23.74 -0.20
C VAL A 11 8.43 -23.43 -1.54
N THR A 12 7.62 -23.00 -2.51
CA THR A 12 8.09 -22.56 -3.82
C THR A 12 8.17 -21.04 -3.87
N ARG A 13 9.37 -20.50 -4.07
CA ARG A 13 9.56 -19.09 -4.40
C ARG A 13 9.26 -18.83 -5.87
N VAL A 14 8.33 -17.92 -6.12
CA VAL A 14 7.95 -17.46 -7.46
C VAL A 14 8.32 -15.99 -7.59
N ARG A 15 9.25 -15.67 -8.50
CA ARG A 15 9.59 -14.28 -8.84
C ARG A 15 8.61 -13.73 -9.87
N ILE A 16 7.80 -12.77 -9.45
CA ILE A 16 6.75 -12.15 -10.25
C ILE A 16 7.24 -10.78 -10.70
N ARG A 17 7.20 -10.51 -12.01
CA ARG A 17 7.36 -9.15 -12.55
C ARG A 17 5.97 -8.54 -12.74
N ASN A 18 5.65 -7.50 -11.99
CA ASN A 18 4.45 -6.71 -12.23
C ASN A 18 4.66 -5.84 -13.48
N VAL A 19 4.01 -6.19 -14.59
CA VAL A 19 4.14 -5.47 -15.87
C VAL A 19 3.64 -4.02 -15.82
N ASN A 20 2.79 -3.67 -14.86
CA ASN A 20 2.27 -2.30 -14.72
C ASN A 20 3.32 -1.35 -14.15
N THR A 21 4.18 -1.83 -13.24
CA THR A 21 5.13 -0.99 -12.48
C THR A 21 6.59 -1.41 -12.67
N ASN A 22 6.84 -2.52 -13.37
CA ASN A 22 8.14 -3.20 -13.42
C ASN A 22 8.72 -3.57 -12.04
N THR A 23 7.88 -3.59 -11.01
CA THR A 23 8.25 -4.07 -9.67
C THR A 23 8.36 -5.59 -9.69
N PHE A 24 9.41 -6.13 -9.09
CA PHE A 24 9.60 -7.54 -8.82
C PHE A 24 9.10 -7.86 -7.41
N VAL A 25 8.32 -8.93 -7.32
CA VAL A 25 7.78 -9.46 -6.07
C VAL A 25 8.17 -10.92 -5.98
N ASP A 26 8.89 -11.30 -4.92
CA ASP A 26 9.09 -12.71 -4.60
C ASP A 26 7.88 -13.18 -3.78
N ALA A 27 7.21 -14.21 -4.28
CA ALA A 27 6.07 -14.85 -3.62
C ALA A 27 6.47 -16.25 -3.14
N ASP A 28 6.48 -16.44 -1.82
CA ASP A 28 6.75 -17.73 -1.20
C ASP A 28 5.41 -18.44 -0.98
N VAL A 29 5.13 -19.43 -1.84
CA VAL A 29 3.87 -20.19 -1.90
C VAL A 29 4.05 -21.53 -1.20
N GLN A 30 3.13 -21.90 -0.31
CA GLN A 30 3.15 -23.19 0.36
C GLN A 30 2.91 -24.33 -0.63
N THR A 31 3.89 -25.20 -0.76
CA THR A 31 3.89 -26.34 -1.69
C THR A 31 4.46 -27.62 -1.07
N PRO A 32 3.93 -28.12 0.07
CA PRO A 32 4.32 -29.42 0.60
C PRO A 32 4.09 -30.51 -0.45
N ASP A 33 5.02 -31.46 -0.52
CA ASP A 33 5.06 -32.51 -1.55
C ASP A 33 5.03 -31.96 -3.00
N GLY A 34 5.46 -30.72 -3.20
CA GLY A 34 5.48 -30.04 -4.51
C GLY A 34 4.09 -29.65 -5.03
N LYS A 35 3.04 -29.63 -4.18
CA LYS A 35 1.67 -29.27 -4.55
C LYS A 35 1.21 -28.05 -3.78
N VAL A 36 0.59 -27.09 -4.45
CA VAL A 36 0.00 -25.91 -3.80
C VAL A 36 -1.05 -26.36 -2.79
N ILE A 37 -0.95 -25.83 -1.57
CA ILE A 37 -2.01 -25.94 -0.56
C ILE A 37 -2.65 -24.56 -0.34
N TYR A 38 -3.94 -24.56 -0.03
CA TYR A 38 -4.71 -23.37 0.31
C TYR A 38 -5.17 -23.36 1.77
N GLU A 39 -5.16 -24.51 2.44
CA GLU A 39 -5.53 -24.66 3.84
C GLU A 39 -4.34 -24.35 4.75
N GLY A 40 -4.62 -23.71 5.89
CA GLY A 40 -3.62 -23.31 6.88
C GLY A 40 -4.25 -22.42 7.93
N ASP A 41 -3.46 -22.01 8.91
CA ASP A 41 -3.95 -21.31 10.11
C ASP A 41 -3.76 -19.79 10.07
N THR A 42 -3.36 -19.23 8.92
CA THR A 42 -3.17 -17.77 8.80
C THR A 42 -4.51 -17.07 8.60
N GLN A 43 -4.78 -16.09 9.46
CA GLN A 43 -5.91 -15.17 9.35
C GLN A 43 -5.43 -13.81 8.81
N ILE A 44 -6.26 -13.15 7.99
CA ILE A 44 -6.03 -11.77 7.55
C ILE A 44 -7.31 -10.96 7.70
N ASP A 45 -7.18 -9.68 8.07
CA ASP A 45 -8.32 -8.81 8.29
C ASP A 45 -9.12 -8.57 7.00
N GLY A 46 -10.45 -8.58 7.13
CA GLY A 46 -11.39 -8.43 6.01
C GLY A 46 -11.74 -9.72 5.26
N VAL A 47 -11.13 -10.87 5.59
CA VAL A 47 -11.46 -12.18 4.99
C VAL A 47 -11.83 -13.19 6.10
N PRO A 48 -13.03 -13.78 6.08
CA PRO A 48 -13.42 -14.79 7.07
C PRO A 48 -12.60 -16.09 6.96
N GLY A 49 -12.25 -16.68 8.10
CA GLY A 49 -11.60 -17.99 8.21
C GLY A 49 -10.07 -17.93 8.15
N HIS A 50 -9.46 -19.07 7.84
CA HIS A 50 -8.00 -19.26 7.80
C HIS A 50 -7.58 -19.91 6.47
N ALA A 51 -6.34 -19.66 6.06
CA ALA A 51 -5.76 -20.25 4.86
C ALA A 51 -4.22 -20.33 4.96
N ALA A 52 -3.60 -21.00 3.99
CA ALA A 52 -2.15 -21.08 3.86
C ALA A 52 -1.54 -19.67 3.61
N PRO A 53 -0.44 -19.30 4.28
CA PRO A 53 0.22 -18.02 4.07
C PRO A 53 0.97 -17.98 2.74
N VAL A 54 0.84 -16.86 2.05
CA VAL A 54 1.66 -16.46 0.90
C VAL A 54 2.43 -15.22 1.32
N ALA A 55 3.74 -15.36 1.52
CA ALA A 55 4.60 -14.21 1.82
C ALA A 55 4.98 -13.53 0.51
N LEU A 56 4.78 -12.21 0.45
CA LEU A 56 5.08 -11.38 -0.71
C LEU A 56 6.12 -10.33 -0.34
N THR A 57 7.32 -10.43 -0.91
CA THR A 57 8.41 -9.47 -0.70
C THR A 57 8.63 -8.62 -1.94
N PHE A 58 8.46 -7.31 -1.81
CA PHE A 58 8.65 -6.34 -2.86
C PHE A 58 10.11 -5.89 -2.92
N LEU A 59 10.78 -6.16 -4.03
CA LEU A 59 12.25 -6.06 -4.13
C LEU A 59 12.76 -4.69 -4.58
N ASN A 60 11.99 -4.00 -5.41
CA ASN A 60 12.33 -2.69 -6.01
C ASN A 60 11.08 -1.81 -6.07
N ALA A 61 10.50 -1.55 -4.90
CA ALA A 61 9.26 -0.79 -4.77
C ALA A 61 9.45 0.72 -5.02
N ALA A 62 10.65 1.27 -4.75
CA ALA A 62 10.91 2.70 -4.86
C ALA A 62 10.79 3.19 -6.33
N GLY A 63 10.07 4.30 -6.52
CA GLY A 63 9.92 4.95 -7.82
C GLY A 63 9.15 4.11 -8.85
N ALA A 64 8.20 3.27 -8.41
CA ALA A 64 7.48 2.32 -9.25
C ALA A 64 6.79 2.92 -10.49
N LYS A 65 6.46 4.22 -10.48
CA LYS A 65 5.87 4.96 -11.60
C LYS A 65 6.62 6.24 -11.95
N SER A 66 7.20 6.92 -10.97
CA SER A 66 7.93 8.18 -11.15
C SER A 66 9.42 7.99 -11.47
N GLY A 67 9.98 6.82 -11.18
CA GLY A 67 11.42 6.56 -11.19
C GLY A 67 12.17 7.08 -9.96
N GLN A 68 11.50 7.73 -8.99
CA GLN A 68 12.10 8.29 -7.78
C GLN A 68 11.23 8.05 -6.56
N LEU A 69 11.83 7.75 -5.41
CA LEU A 69 11.09 7.56 -4.16
C LEU A 69 10.32 8.82 -3.72
N PHE A 70 10.93 10.00 -3.88
CA PHE A 70 10.31 11.29 -3.65
C PHE A 70 10.29 12.09 -4.96
N PRO A 71 9.21 11.98 -5.77
CA PRO A 71 9.20 12.50 -7.13
C PRO A 71 9.31 14.02 -7.24
N THR A 72 9.01 14.75 -6.16
CA THR A 72 9.15 16.21 -6.10
C THR A 72 10.57 16.64 -5.70
N GLY A 73 11.44 15.69 -5.34
CA GLY A 73 12.76 15.94 -4.76
C GLY A 73 12.73 16.22 -3.25
N ASN A 74 11.55 16.48 -2.67
CA ASN A 74 11.39 16.80 -1.25
C ASN A 74 10.60 15.71 -0.51
N ARG A 75 10.95 15.48 0.77
CA ARG A 75 10.16 14.58 1.65
C ARG A 75 8.84 15.20 2.11
N MET A 76 8.71 16.52 1.94
CA MET A 76 7.57 17.30 2.35
C MET A 76 7.30 18.43 1.34
N GLU A 77 6.03 18.63 1.06
CA GLU A 77 5.51 19.71 0.21
C GLU A 77 4.40 20.46 0.93
N VAL A 78 4.00 21.61 0.40
CA VAL A 78 2.82 22.35 0.86
C VAL A 78 1.90 22.63 -0.32
N PHE A 79 0.67 22.11 -0.26
CA PHE A 79 -0.40 22.38 -1.23
C PHE A 79 -1.62 22.88 -0.48
N ASP A 80 -2.24 23.97 -0.93
CA ASP A 80 -3.38 24.60 -0.25
C ASP A 80 -3.16 24.85 1.26
N ASN A 81 -1.93 25.27 1.62
CA ASN A 81 -1.46 25.44 3.00
C ASN A 81 -1.46 24.16 3.86
N VAL A 82 -1.60 22.99 3.24
CA VAL A 82 -1.52 21.68 3.88
C VAL A 82 -0.16 21.06 3.60
N ARG A 83 0.55 20.70 4.67
CA ARG A 83 1.80 19.94 4.58
C ARG A 83 1.50 18.49 4.19
N VAL A 84 2.21 17.99 3.18
CA VAL A 84 2.02 16.62 2.67
C VAL A 84 3.36 15.96 2.39
N THR A 85 3.38 14.63 2.27
CA THR A 85 4.50 13.88 1.68
C THR A 85 4.06 13.30 0.34
N CYS A 86 4.80 13.59 -0.73
CA CYS A 86 4.64 12.94 -2.03
C CYS A 86 5.66 11.81 -2.16
N ILE A 87 5.20 10.56 -2.12
CA ILE A 87 6.06 9.37 -2.13
C ILE A 87 5.61 8.41 -3.22
N ASP A 88 6.56 7.77 -3.90
CA ASP A 88 6.31 6.64 -4.79
C ASP A 88 7.09 5.41 -4.32
N MET A 89 6.41 4.58 -3.54
CA MET A 89 6.93 3.31 -3.04
C MET A 89 5.85 2.26 -3.27
N ALA A 90 6.01 1.44 -4.30
CA ALA A 90 5.02 0.53 -4.91
C ALA A 90 3.77 1.23 -5.51
N MET A 91 3.39 2.40 -5.00
CA MET A 91 2.30 3.24 -5.47
C MET A 91 2.63 4.72 -5.23
N PRO A 92 2.40 5.61 -6.20
CA PRO A 92 2.45 7.05 -5.98
C PRO A 92 1.32 7.51 -5.06
N MET A 93 1.67 8.21 -4.00
CA MET A 93 0.74 8.70 -2.98
C MET A 93 1.04 10.14 -2.58
N VAL A 94 -0.02 10.83 -2.18
CA VAL A 94 0.07 12.07 -1.41
C VAL A 94 -0.48 11.80 -0.01
N VAL A 95 0.42 11.81 0.97
CA VAL A 95 0.15 11.50 2.38
C VAL A 95 -0.16 12.81 3.12
N ILE A 96 -1.32 12.87 3.75
CA ILE A 96 -1.92 14.10 4.28
C ILE A 96 -2.32 13.86 5.74
N PRO A 97 -1.95 14.72 6.71
CA PRO A 97 -2.51 14.64 8.06
C PRO A 97 -4.03 14.88 8.03
N ALA A 98 -4.82 13.97 8.60
CA ALA A 98 -6.28 14.11 8.61
C ALA A 98 -6.74 15.43 9.26
N GLN A 99 -6.07 15.84 10.34
CA GLN A 99 -6.38 17.06 11.09
C GLN A 99 -6.20 18.33 10.25
N SER A 100 -5.29 18.33 9.27
CA SER A 100 -5.08 19.48 8.37
C SER A 100 -6.27 19.74 7.46
N LEU A 101 -7.18 18.77 7.32
CA LEU A 101 -8.43 18.90 6.56
C LEU A 101 -9.67 18.82 7.47
N GLY A 102 -9.51 19.09 8.77
CA GLY A 102 -10.61 19.09 9.73
C GLY A 102 -11.21 17.70 9.97
N LYS A 103 -10.42 16.64 9.79
CA LYS A 103 -10.82 15.25 10.05
C LYS A 103 -10.06 14.66 11.21
N THR A 104 -10.72 13.73 11.89
CA THR A 104 -10.10 12.93 12.94
C THR A 104 -9.20 11.85 12.36
N GLY A 105 -9.54 11.34 11.17
CA GLY A 105 -8.92 10.18 10.53
C GLY A 105 -9.63 8.87 10.85
N TYR A 106 -10.61 8.89 11.76
CA TYR A 106 -11.32 7.70 12.24
C TYR A 106 -12.73 7.54 11.69
N GLU A 107 -13.20 8.51 10.89
CA GLU A 107 -14.49 8.46 10.22
C GLU A 107 -14.63 7.17 9.38
N SER A 108 -15.84 6.66 9.24
CA SER A 108 -16.13 5.56 8.32
C SER A 108 -15.93 5.97 6.86
N ALA A 109 -15.65 5.01 5.99
CA ALA A 109 -15.54 5.26 4.55
C ALA A 109 -16.81 5.94 3.99
N SER A 110 -18.00 5.57 4.49
CA SER A 110 -19.28 6.17 4.08
C SER A 110 -19.42 7.63 4.51
N GLU A 111 -18.92 8.01 5.70
CA GLU A 111 -18.94 9.41 6.14
C GLU A 111 -18.01 10.27 5.29
N LEU A 112 -16.81 9.76 4.99
CA LEU A 112 -15.84 10.45 4.13
C LEU A 112 -16.34 10.61 2.70
N ASP A 113 -16.97 9.58 2.14
CA ASP A 113 -17.53 9.60 0.77
C ASP A 113 -18.72 10.56 0.63
N ARG A 114 -19.42 10.87 1.73
CA ARG A 114 -20.52 11.85 1.74
C ARG A 114 -20.05 13.28 1.99
N ASP A 115 -18.80 13.47 2.41
CA ASP A 115 -18.24 14.79 2.66
C ASP A 115 -17.69 15.41 1.37
N THR A 116 -18.58 16.08 0.64
CA THR A 116 -18.23 16.76 -0.62
C THR A 116 -17.17 17.85 -0.45
N ALA A 117 -17.08 18.50 0.71
CA ALA A 117 -16.08 19.53 0.97
C ALA A 117 -14.69 18.90 1.12
N LEU A 118 -14.57 17.81 1.88
CA LEU A 118 -13.35 17.02 1.99
C LEU A 118 -12.91 16.50 0.62
N LEU A 119 -13.82 15.89 -0.14
CA LEU A 119 -13.50 15.32 -1.45
C LEU A 119 -12.99 16.38 -2.43
N LYS A 120 -13.55 17.59 -2.40
CA LYS A 120 -13.05 18.72 -3.19
C LYS A 120 -11.65 19.15 -2.78
N SER A 121 -11.36 19.24 -1.48
CA SER A 121 -10.03 19.56 -0.96
C SER A 121 -8.99 18.48 -1.32
N LEU A 122 -9.36 17.21 -1.17
CA LEU A 122 -8.51 16.08 -1.57
C LEU A 122 -8.18 16.11 -3.06
N GLU A 123 -9.17 16.37 -3.92
CA GLU A 123 -8.94 16.46 -5.37
C GLU A 123 -8.05 17.66 -5.74
N SER A 124 -8.21 18.81 -5.10
CA SER A 124 -7.33 19.97 -5.30
C SER A 124 -5.86 19.62 -4.99
N ILE A 125 -5.62 19.06 -3.80
CA ILE A 125 -4.28 18.64 -3.36
C ILE A 125 -3.74 17.54 -4.29
N ARG A 126 -4.56 16.55 -4.65
CA ARG A 126 -4.15 15.44 -5.54
C ARG A 126 -3.68 15.94 -6.89
N ARG A 127 -4.36 16.93 -7.48
CA ARG A 127 -3.98 17.50 -8.78
C ARG A 127 -2.68 18.29 -8.70
N GLN A 128 -2.50 19.07 -7.63
CA GLN A 128 -1.24 19.79 -7.39
C GLN A 128 -0.07 18.83 -7.18
N ALA A 129 -0.26 17.81 -6.34
CA ALA A 129 0.71 16.75 -6.11
C ALA A 129 1.03 15.98 -7.39
N GLY A 130 0.01 15.60 -8.17
CA GLY A 130 0.20 14.90 -9.44
C GLY A 130 1.05 15.68 -10.43
N LYS A 131 0.82 17.00 -10.55
CA LYS A 131 1.66 17.89 -11.35
C LYS A 131 3.08 17.98 -10.81
N ALA A 132 3.25 18.18 -9.50
CA ALA A 132 4.56 18.30 -8.84
C ALA A 132 5.38 17.00 -8.93
N MET A 133 4.73 15.84 -8.90
CA MET A 133 5.34 14.52 -9.07
C MET A 133 5.68 14.18 -10.53
N GLY A 134 5.38 15.08 -11.48
CA GLY A 134 5.70 14.90 -12.89
C GLY A 134 4.67 14.10 -13.70
N PHE A 135 3.48 13.82 -13.16
CA PHE A 135 2.43 13.08 -13.87
C PHE A 135 1.54 13.95 -14.77
N GLY A 136 1.67 15.28 -14.70
CA GLY A 136 0.86 16.21 -15.49
C GLY A 136 -0.58 16.33 -14.97
N ASP A 137 -1.57 16.38 -15.86
CA ASP A 137 -2.99 16.44 -15.47
C ASP A 137 -3.54 15.07 -15.10
N VAL A 138 -3.77 14.88 -13.80
CA VAL A 138 -4.19 13.61 -13.23
C VAL A 138 -5.71 13.48 -13.08
N SER A 139 -6.52 14.39 -13.63
CA SER A 139 -7.99 14.36 -13.47
C SER A 139 -8.64 13.05 -13.92
N ASN A 140 -8.11 12.43 -14.98
CA ASN A 140 -8.60 11.13 -15.48
C ASN A 140 -7.68 9.96 -15.11
N MET A 141 -6.74 10.18 -14.18
CA MET A 141 -5.78 9.18 -13.73
C MET A 141 -6.13 8.68 -12.33
N VAL A 142 -5.79 7.43 -12.06
CA VAL A 142 -6.00 6.80 -10.75
C VAL A 142 -4.85 7.06 -9.76
N ILE A 143 -3.85 7.86 -10.14
CA ILE A 143 -2.68 8.23 -9.33
C ILE A 143 -2.47 9.75 -9.31
N PRO A 144 -1.76 10.32 -8.32
CA PRO A 144 -1.38 9.68 -7.06
C PRO A 144 -2.60 9.40 -6.19
N LYS A 145 -2.45 8.50 -5.22
CA LYS A 145 -3.52 8.12 -4.29
C LYS A 145 -3.50 9.08 -3.09
N PRO A 146 -4.58 9.82 -2.80
CA PRO A 146 -4.68 10.58 -1.58
C PRO A 146 -4.82 9.64 -0.38
N VAL A 147 -4.04 9.89 0.68
CA VAL A 147 -4.12 9.12 1.91
C VAL A 147 -4.15 10.06 3.10
N LEU A 148 -5.24 10.02 3.87
CA LEU A 148 -5.28 10.68 5.18
C LEU A 148 -4.61 9.78 6.21
N ILE A 149 -3.81 10.37 7.09
CA ILE A 149 -3.16 9.67 8.20
C ILE A 149 -3.48 10.32 9.55
N SER A 150 -3.54 9.48 10.59
CA SER A 150 -3.73 9.88 11.99
C SER A 150 -3.04 8.87 12.92
N PRO A 151 -2.88 9.18 14.22
CA PRO A 151 -2.38 8.19 15.18
C PRO A 151 -3.19 6.88 15.13
N ALA A 152 -2.55 5.76 15.40
CA ALA A 152 -3.24 4.48 15.58
C ALA A 152 -4.09 4.49 16.88
N LEU A 153 -5.15 3.68 16.92
CA LEU A 153 -6.03 3.53 18.10
C LEU A 153 -6.03 2.12 18.69
N SER A 154 -5.68 1.11 17.90
CA SER A 154 -5.82 -0.32 18.24
C SER A 154 -4.47 -1.00 18.48
N GLY A 155 -3.46 -0.22 18.88
CA GLY A 155 -2.11 -0.72 19.14
C GLY A 155 -1.23 -0.87 17.90
N GLY A 156 -1.73 -0.48 16.71
CA GLY A 156 -0.92 -0.40 15.50
C GLY A 156 0.03 0.80 15.50
N THR A 157 0.69 1.02 14.38
CA THR A 157 1.68 2.09 14.20
C THR A 157 1.04 3.39 13.70
N ILE A 158 0.14 3.30 12.72
CA ILE A 158 -0.49 4.45 12.08
C ILE A 158 -1.89 4.07 11.59
N ASN A 159 -2.87 4.98 11.69
CA ASN A 159 -4.19 4.79 11.09
C ASN A 159 -4.33 5.59 9.80
N VAL A 160 -5.01 5.00 8.82
CA VAL A 160 -5.09 5.56 7.47
C VAL A 160 -6.50 5.52 6.89
N ARG A 161 -6.79 6.46 5.98
CA ARG A 161 -7.92 6.45 5.06
C ARG A 161 -7.41 6.63 3.64
N TYR A 162 -7.50 5.57 2.85
CA TYR A 162 -6.89 5.48 1.53
C TYR A 162 -7.94 5.70 0.44
N PHE A 163 -7.71 6.62 -0.50
CA PHE A 163 -8.70 6.97 -1.53
C PHE A 163 -8.37 6.39 -2.91
N MET A 164 -9.39 5.91 -3.63
CA MET A 164 -9.32 5.35 -4.98
C MET A 164 -10.05 6.19 -6.04
N PRO A 165 -9.38 7.21 -6.59
CA PRO A 165 -9.03 8.41 -5.85
C PRO A 165 -10.27 9.19 -5.33
N HIS A 166 -11.49 8.84 -5.76
CA HIS A 166 -12.72 9.56 -5.44
C HIS A 166 -13.55 8.92 -4.32
N ASN A 167 -13.27 7.67 -3.97
CA ASN A 167 -13.93 6.95 -2.90
C ASN A 167 -12.92 6.42 -1.88
N CYS A 168 -13.30 6.42 -0.62
CA CYS A 168 -12.52 5.84 0.46
C CYS A 168 -12.56 4.32 0.38
N HIS A 169 -11.39 3.69 0.39
CA HIS A 169 -11.23 2.25 0.41
C HIS A 169 -11.71 1.71 1.78
N LYS A 170 -12.53 0.65 1.77
CA LYS A 170 -13.08 0.02 3.00
C LYS A 170 -12.05 -0.73 3.84
N SER A 171 -10.79 -0.74 3.41
CA SER A 171 -9.63 -1.43 3.98
C SER A 171 -8.39 -0.66 3.47
N LEU A 172 -7.35 -1.32 2.96
CA LEU A 172 -6.18 -0.67 2.38
C LEU A 172 -5.54 -1.54 1.28
N ALA A 173 -5.11 -0.91 0.19
CA ALA A 173 -4.36 -1.60 -0.86
C ALA A 173 -2.95 -1.98 -0.37
N ILE A 174 -2.45 -3.17 -0.71
CA ILE A 174 -1.11 -3.65 -0.31
C ILE A 174 -0.02 -2.65 -0.68
N THR A 175 -0.04 -2.15 -1.92
CA THR A 175 0.95 -1.18 -2.39
C THR A 175 0.88 0.14 -1.62
N GLY A 176 -0.31 0.53 -1.15
CA GLY A 176 -0.48 1.68 -0.26
C GLY A 176 0.10 1.41 1.13
N ALA A 177 -0.18 0.23 1.70
CA ALA A 177 0.39 -0.18 3.00
C ALA A 177 1.93 -0.16 2.97
N ILE A 178 2.53 -0.69 1.90
CA ILE A 178 3.99 -0.66 1.71
C ILE A 178 4.52 0.77 1.71
N GLY A 179 3.96 1.65 0.89
CA GLY A 179 4.46 3.03 0.84
C GLY A 179 4.22 3.82 2.14
N LEU A 180 3.15 3.53 2.87
CA LEU A 180 2.87 4.15 4.17
C LEU A 180 3.82 3.64 5.24
N ALA A 181 4.06 2.33 5.29
CA ALA A 181 5.02 1.71 6.19
C ALA A 181 6.42 2.27 5.95
N SER A 182 6.88 2.32 4.68
CA SER A 182 8.16 2.93 4.34
C SER A 182 8.22 4.41 4.75
N ALA A 183 7.15 5.18 4.52
CA ALA A 183 7.11 6.57 4.94
C ALA A 183 7.29 6.70 6.47
N CYS A 184 6.72 5.81 7.29
CA CYS A 184 6.86 5.84 8.75
C CYS A 184 8.32 5.74 9.24
N VAL A 185 9.21 5.09 8.50
CA VAL A 185 10.62 4.88 8.92
C VAL A 185 11.61 5.82 8.22
N ILE A 186 11.16 6.59 7.23
CA ILE A 186 12.02 7.55 6.51
C ILE A 186 11.95 8.92 7.20
N PRO A 187 13.08 9.44 7.75
CA PRO A 187 13.09 10.72 8.46
C PRO A 187 12.55 11.90 7.65
N GLY A 188 11.76 12.77 8.26
CA GLY A 188 11.29 14.02 7.61
C GLY A 188 10.10 13.85 6.65
N THR A 189 9.49 12.66 6.58
CA THR A 189 8.13 12.52 6.03
C THR A 189 7.08 12.86 7.10
N ILE A 190 5.87 13.21 6.66
CA ILE A 190 4.76 13.46 7.59
C ILE A 190 4.40 12.21 8.41
N ALA A 191 4.46 11.03 7.81
CA ALA A 191 4.20 9.77 8.51
C ALA A 191 5.27 9.51 9.59
N ASN A 192 6.54 9.78 9.30
CA ASN A 192 7.62 9.67 10.28
C ASN A 192 7.54 10.70 11.41
N GLU A 193 7.11 11.93 11.14
CA GLU A 193 6.89 12.92 12.21
C GLU A 193 5.83 12.46 13.21
N LEU A 194 4.81 11.76 12.71
CA LEU A 194 3.72 11.21 13.52
C LEU A 194 4.18 10.01 14.37
N THR A 195 4.94 9.09 13.79
CA THR A 195 5.30 7.80 14.42
C THR A 195 6.66 7.81 15.12
N LYS A 196 7.58 8.67 14.67
CA LYS A 196 8.97 8.82 15.13
C LYS A 196 9.79 7.53 15.07
N LEU A 197 9.46 6.66 14.11
CA LEU A 197 10.14 5.38 13.95
C LEU A 197 11.40 5.48 13.09
N SER A 198 12.24 4.47 13.17
CA SER A 198 13.43 4.30 12.32
C SER A 198 13.80 2.83 12.22
N GLY A 199 14.53 2.47 11.15
CA GLY A 199 15.08 1.14 10.97
C GLY A 199 14.07 0.09 10.49
N ASP A 200 14.40 -1.17 10.78
CA ASP A 200 13.68 -2.36 10.36
C ASP A 200 12.58 -2.77 11.33
N GLY A 201 11.68 -3.63 10.86
CA GLY A 201 10.67 -4.29 11.68
C GLY A 201 9.26 -4.15 11.13
N VAL A 202 8.31 -4.66 11.90
CA VAL A 202 6.90 -4.70 11.52
C VAL A 202 6.24 -3.36 11.79
N ILE A 203 5.64 -2.81 10.74
CA ILE A 203 4.76 -1.64 10.79
C ILE A 203 3.33 -2.11 10.60
N THR A 204 2.49 -1.89 11.61
CA THR A 204 1.06 -2.22 11.56
C THR A 204 0.27 -1.00 11.10
N VAL A 205 -0.29 -1.06 9.90
CA VAL A 205 -1.09 0.03 9.31
C VAL A 205 -2.57 -0.25 9.52
N GLU A 206 -3.19 0.49 10.44
CA GLU A 206 -4.63 0.41 10.73
C GLU A 206 -5.44 1.06 9.60
N HIS A 207 -6.55 0.42 9.23
CA HIS A 207 -7.48 0.85 8.19
C HIS A 207 -8.93 0.57 8.64
N PRO A 208 -9.98 0.97 7.90
CA PRO A 208 -11.37 0.89 8.36
C PRO A 208 -11.91 -0.50 8.74
N SER A 209 -11.15 -1.57 8.50
CA SER A 209 -11.59 -2.95 8.69
C SER A 209 -10.58 -3.81 9.45
N GLY A 210 -9.60 -3.21 10.13
CA GLY A 210 -8.53 -3.92 10.84
C GLY A 210 -7.16 -3.28 10.63
N GLY A 211 -6.12 -4.10 10.53
CA GLY A 211 -4.75 -3.69 10.25
C GLY A 211 -4.05 -4.56 9.21
N ILE A 212 -2.98 -4.02 8.64
CA ILE A 212 -2.05 -4.76 7.79
C ILE A 212 -0.65 -4.60 8.35
N ASP A 213 -0.03 -5.73 8.67
CA ASP A 213 1.38 -5.79 9.02
C ASP A 213 2.24 -5.76 7.75
N VAL A 214 3.22 -4.86 7.75
CA VAL A 214 4.25 -4.75 6.73
C VAL A 214 5.60 -4.87 7.42
N ASP A 215 6.32 -5.94 7.12
CA ASP A 215 7.67 -6.16 7.63
C ASP A 215 8.69 -5.46 6.72
N LEU A 216 9.40 -4.49 7.28
CA LEU A 216 10.40 -3.69 6.58
C LEU A 216 11.80 -4.20 6.88
N SER A 217 12.61 -4.30 5.83
CA SER A 217 14.03 -4.59 5.93
C SER A 217 14.84 -3.67 5.02
N HIS A 218 15.88 -3.06 5.56
CA HIS A 218 16.83 -2.26 4.81
C HIS A 218 17.90 -3.20 4.25
N THR A 219 18.09 -3.17 2.93
CA THR A 219 19.20 -3.92 2.31
C THR A 219 20.46 -3.09 2.09
N ALA A 220 20.33 -1.78 2.28
CA ALA A 220 21.41 -0.81 2.34
C ALA A 220 20.94 0.44 3.10
N GLU A 221 21.80 1.44 3.25
CA GLU A 221 21.50 2.64 4.03
C GLU A 221 20.52 3.61 3.36
N ARG A 222 20.24 3.43 2.05
CA ARG A 222 19.39 4.38 1.32
C ARG A 222 17.91 4.00 1.43
N PRO A 223 17.00 4.99 1.57
CA PRO A 223 15.56 4.74 1.61
C PRO A 223 14.99 3.96 0.40
N GLU A 224 15.63 4.07 -0.77
CA GLU A 224 15.23 3.36 -1.99
C GLU A 224 15.47 1.84 -1.90
N ASP A 225 16.36 1.41 -1.00
CA ASP A 225 16.78 0.02 -0.83
C ASP A 225 15.95 -0.72 0.26
N ILE A 226 14.88 -0.07 0.76
CA ILE A 226 13.88 -0.67 1.64
C ILE A 226 13.12 -1.76 0.89
N ARG A 227 13.10 -2.96 1.47
CA ARG A 227 12.21 -4.06 1.07
C ARG A 227 11.05 -4.13 2.03
N ALA A 228 9.89 -4.44 1.47
CA ALA A 228 8.66 -4.61 2.25
C ALA A 228 8.07 -5.99 1.98
N SER A 229 7.81 -6.72 3.06
CA SER A 229 7.18 -8.03 3.03
C SER A 229 5.81 -7.96 3.67
N VAL A 230 4.83 -8.63 3.06
CA VAL A 230 3.47 -8.76 3.60
C VAL A 230 3.03 -10.22 3.54
N ILE A 231 2.24 -10.64 4.53
CA ILE A 231 1.57 -11.94 4.50
C ILE A 231 0.17 -11.77 3.91
N ARG A 232 -0.16 -12.63 2.96
CA ARG A 232 -1.49 -12.75 2.35
C ARG A 232 -1.94 -14.19 2.32
N THR A 233 -3.20 -14.39 1.95
CA THR A 233 -3.76 -15.71 1.66
C THR A 233 -4.38 -15.70 0.28
N ALA A 234 -4.51 -16.88 -0.32
CA ALA A 234 -5.16 -17.06 -1.61
C ALA A 234 -5.96 -18.37 -1.61
N ARG A 235 -7.00 -18.46 -2.43
CA ARG A 235 -7.78 -19.67 -2.62
C ARG A 235 -8.30 -19.75 -4.05
N LYS A 236 -8.18 -20.91 -4.69
CA LYS A 236 -8.85 -21.17 -5.97
C LYS A 236 -10.35 -21.36 -5.73
N ILE A 237 -11.16 -20.50 -6.35
CA ILE A 237 -12.63 -20.53 -6.22
C ILE A 237 -13.27 -21.32 -7.36
N LEU A 238 -12.83 -21.07 -8.60
CA LEU A 238 -13.37 -21.68 -9.81
C LEU A 238 -12.24 -21.94 -10.81
N SER A 239 -12.34 -23.05 -11.54
CA SER A 239 -11.49 -23.36 -12.70
C SER A 239 -12.39 -23.87 -13.82
N GLY A 240 -12.38 -23.21 -14.97
CA GLY A 240 -13.29 -23.54 -16.08
C GLY A 240 -13.23 -22.54 -17.23
N THR A 241 -14.28 -22.53 -18.05
CA THR A 241 -14.41 -21.69 -19.26
C THR A 241 -15.46 -20.61 -19.05
N VAL A 242 -15.16 -19.38 -19.48
CA VAL A 242 -16.08 -18.24 -19.46
C VAL A 242 -16.63 -18.00 -20.86
N TYR A 243 -17.94 -17.84 -20.99
CA TYR A 243 -18.63 -17.51 -22.24
C TYR A 243 -19.03 -16.03 -22.21
N ILE A 244 -18.83 -15.33 -23.32
CA ILE A 244 -19.25 -13.94 -23.51
C ILE A 244 -20.47 -13.89 -24.42
N PRO A 245 -21.45 -13.00 -24.17
CA PRO A 245 -22.54 -12.76 -25.10
C PRO A 245 -22.02 -12.19 -26.42
N GLU A 246 -22.76 -12.39 -27.50
CA GLU A 246 -22.51 -11.78 -28.81
C GLU A 246 -22.66 -10.25 -28.77
#